data_AF-A0AAX6EWQ6-F1
#
_entry.id   AF-A0AAX6EWQ6-F1
#
_cell.length_a   1.000
_cell.length_b   1.000
_cell.length_c   1.000
_cell.angle_alpha   90.00
_cell.angle_beta   90.00
_cell.angle_gamma   90.00
#
_symmetry.space_group_name_H-M   'P 1'
#
loop_
_entity.id
_entity.type
_entity.pdbx_description
1 polymer ?
#
loop_
_entity_poly.entity_id
_entity_poly.type
_entity_poly.pdbx_seq_one_letter_code
_entity_poly.pdbx_strand_id
1 'polypeptide(L)'
;MAMAENGGRLGGLGGSLKVANVQALAAAAADDPNTLTRDRILNRYIRPEMDVDGLVRVDDDDDDDDDDDDHIPIVDLQRLVDPNSSQEEAAKLKFACEDWGFFQLVNHGVSEELMERVKADVEGFFRLPLEAKEECAQLPGGLEGYGQAFVVSEEQKLDWGDMLFLLSQPQSYKTLKFWPTNPPTFRQMLTNGKYKSIEHRVIVDPSKERLSIAAFHNPRLGSVVGPLPELVDGSKEYYKSLSMEDFMKLLASSKLDGKGLVDRLKLNP
;
A
#
# COMPACT_ATOMS: atom_id res chain seq x y z
N MET A 1 3.42 -13.26 40.32
CA MET A 1 2.28 -13.17 39.39
C MET A 1 2.84 -12.71 38.06
N ALA A 2 2.94 -13.61 37.08
CA ALA A 2 3.77 -13.37 35.89
C ALA A 2 3.10 -12.42 34.89
N MET A 3 3.92 -11.57 34.26
CA MET A 3 3.52 -10.80 33.07
C MET A 3 3.18 -11.76 31.95
N ALA A 4 1.99 -11.64 31.36
CA ALA A 4 1.67 -12.30 30.10
C ALA A 4 2.25 -11.47 28.95
N GLU A 5 3.34 -11.93 28.36
CA GLU A 5 3.91 -11.34 27.15
C GLU A 5 2.91 -11.48 26.00
N ASN A 6 2.22 -10.39 25.67
CA ASN A 6 1.24 -10.36 24.60
C ASN A 6 1.93 -10.18 23.22
N GLY A 7 2.92 -11.05 22.97
CA GLY A 7 3.57 -11.22 21.67
C GLY A 7 2.60 -11.87 20.69
N GLY A 8 1.64 -11.09 20.19
CA GLY A 8 0.66 -11.55 19.21
C GLY A 8 1.35 -12.03 17.93
N ARG A 9 0.66 -12.88 17.15
CA ARG A 9 1.16 -13.55 15.92
C ARG A 9 1.72 -12.62 14.81
N LEU A 10 1.64 -11.31 14.98
CA LEU A 10 2.13 -10.28 14.06
C LEU A 10 3.36 -9.51 14.60
N GLY A 11 3.83 -9.81 15.82
CA GLY A 11 4.98 -9.15 16.41
C GLY A 11 6.27 -9.44 15.64
N GLY A 12 7.04 -8.40 15.30
CA GLY A 12 8.29 -8.52 14.54
C GLY A 12 8.12 -8.52 13.02
N LEU A 13 6.91 -8.26 12.51
CA LEU A 13 6.68 -8.02 11.07
C LEU A 13 6.80 -6.54 10.67
N GLY A 14 6.69 -5.62 11.64
CA GLY A 14 6.83 -4.18 11.40
C GLY A 14 8.26 -3.67 11.52
N GLY A 15 8.48 -2.43 11.07
CA GLY A 15 9.76 -1.73 11.25
C GLY A 15 10.11 -1.56 12.74
N SER A 16 11.41 -1.57 13.04
CA SER A 16 11.94 -1.45 14.41
C SER A 16 12.56 -0.09 14.72
N LEU A 17 12.90 0.69 13.69
CA LEU A 17 13.59 1.98 13.83
C LEU A 17 12.65 3.15 13.56
N LYS A 18 12.54 4.08 14.51
CA LYS A 18 11.87 5.37 14.27
C LYS A 18 12.75 6.22 13.35
N VAL A 19 12.13 6.88 12.37
CA VAL A 19 12.77 7.84 11.47
C VAL A 19 12.01 9.16 11.52
N ALA A 20 12.61 10.22 10.98
CA ALA A 20 11.99 11.54 10.94
C ALA A 20 10.72 11.54 10.06
N ASN A 21 9.72 12.32 10.49
CA ASN A 21 8.47 12.54 9.78
C ASN A 21 8.71 13.38 8.51
N VAL A 22 8.21 12.94 7.36
CA VAL A 22 8.50 13.58 6.06
C VAL A 22 7.81 14.93 5.91
N GLN A 23 6.57 15.09 6.40
CA GLN A 23 5.90 16.39 6.44
C GLN A 23 6.69 17.42 7.27
N ALA A 24 7.19 17.03 8.45
CA ALA A 24 8.01 17.89 9.29
C ALA A 24 9.38 18.22 8.65
N LEU A 25 10.01 17.25 7.98
CA LEU A 25 11.23 17.48 7.19
C LEU A 25 11.00 18.46 6.04
N ALA A 26 9.89 18.32 5.31
CA ALA A 26 9.53 19.22 4.21
C ALA A 26 9.26 20.65 4.71
N ALA A 27 8.54 20.80 5.82
CA ALA A 27 8.32 22.10 6.45
C ALA A 27 9.65 22.76 6.88
N ALA A 28 10.52 22.03 7.59
CA ALA A 28 11.83 22.54 8.01
C ALA A 28 12.77 22.85 6.83
N ALA A 29 12.63 22.16 5.70
CA ALA A 29 13.37 22.43 4.47
C ALA A 29 12.89 23.68 3.72
N ALA A 30 11.61 24.05 3.88
CA ALA A 30 11.09 25.32 3.37
C ALA A 30 11.66 26.52 4.14
N ASP A 31 11.94 26.36 5.44
CA ASP A 31 12.57 27.38 6.29
C ASP A 31 14.10 27.47 6.10
N ASP A 32 14.82 26.33 6.07
CA ASP A 32 16.24 26.26 5.68
C ASP A 32 16.51 25.02 4.80
N PRO A 33 16.73 25.20 3.49
CA PRO A 33 17.01 24.09 2.56
C PRO A 33 18.22 23.23 2.91
N ASN A 34 19.16 23.74 3.72
CA ASN A 34 20.33 22.98 4.15
C ASN A 34 20.01 21.95 5.25
N THR A 35 18.83 22.01 5.87
CA THR A 35 18.42 21.08 6.94
C THR A 35 18.49 19.62 6.48
N LEU A 36 18.06 19.34 5.25
CA LEU A 36 18.05 17.98 4.68
C LEU A 36 19.46 17.44 4.33
N THR A 37 20.42 18.33 4.09
CA THR A 37 21.77 17.98 3.60
C THR A 37 22.83 17.95 4.70
N ARG A 38 22.75 18.86 5.69
CA ARG A 38 23.69 18.94 6.83
C ARG A 38 23.81 17.61 7.58
N ASP A 39 22.66 17.04 7.95
CA ASP A 39 22.58 15.79 8.71
C ASP A 39 22.57 14.54 7.83
N ARG A 40 22.87 14.70 6.53
CA ARG A 40 22.84 13.62 5.51
C ARG A 40 21.50 12.89 5.40
N ILE A 41 20.41 13.46 5.91
CA ILE A 41 19.05 12.88 5.90
C ILE A 41 18.67 12.46 4.48
N LEU A 42 18.91 13.33 3.50
CA LEU A 42 18.59 13.10 2.09
C LEU A 42 19.28 11.85 1.50
N ASN A 43 20.42 11.40 2.04
CA ASN A 43 21.10 10.18 1.58
C ASN A 43 20.23 8.93 1.73
N ARG A 44 19.25 8.93 2.66
CA ARG A 44 18.30 7.82 2.82
C ARG A 44 17.17 7.85 1.78
N TYR A 45 16.92 8.98 1.11
CA TYR A 45 15.79 9.12 0.17
C TYR A 45 16.23 9.11 -1.30
N ILE A 46 17.46 9.54 -1.60
CA ILE A 46 18.03 9.48 -2.97
C ILE A 46 18.05 8.04 -3.48
N ARG A 47 17.36 7.79 -4.60
CA ARG A 47 17.38 6.55 -5.37
C ARG A 47 18.32 6.71 -6.58
N PRO A 48 18.83 5.61 -7.19
CA PRO A 48 19.32 5.68 -8.56
C PRO A 48 18.24 6.24 -9.49
N GLU A 49 18.64 6.98 -10.52
CA GLU A 49 17.75 7.27 -11.64
C GLU A 49 17.28 5.95 -12.24
N MET A 50 16.00 5.90 -12.60
CA MET A 50 15.37 4.71 -13.14
C MET A 50 15.20 4.92 -14.64
N ASP A 51 15.36 3.85 -15.41
CA ASP A 51 14.93 3.85 -16.80
C ASP A 51 13.41 4.13 -16.84
N VAL A 52 13.01 5.07 -17.69
CA VAL A 52 11.62 5.52 -17.82
C VAL A 52 10.97 5.04 -19.12
N ASP A 53 11.73 4.43 -20.02
CA ASP A 53 11.18 3.80 -21.23
C ASP A 53 10.25 2.65 -20.82
N GLY A 54 8.97 2.75 -21.22
CA GLY A 54 7.92 1.78 -20.89
C GLY A 54 7.16 2.03 -19.57
N LEU A 55 7.26 3.23 -18.97
CA LEU A 55 6.37 3.63 -17.88
C LEU A 55 5.15 4.39 -18.40
N VAL A 56 3.95 3.82 -18.23
CA VAL A 56 2.68 4.53 -18.44
C VAL A 56 2.54 5.64 -17.39
N ARG A 57 2.41 6.88 -17.85
CA ARG A 57 2.03 8.00 -16.99
C ARG A 57 0.52 8.02 -16.81
N VAL A 58 0.10 8.30 -15.58
CA VAL A 58 -1.29 8.62 -15.24
C VAL A 58 -1.23 10.04 -14.75
N ASP A 59 -1.36 10.98 -15.68
CA ASP A 59 -1.45 12.40 -15.35
C ASP A 59 -2.91 12.69 -14.91
N ASP A 60 -3.08 13.58 -13.92
CA ASP A 60 -4.39 13.86 -13.29
C ASP A 60 -5.25 14.87 -14.10
N ASP A 61 -4.79 15.31 -15.27
CA ASP A 61 -5.43 16.33 -16.12
C ASP A 61 -6.06 15.69 -17.38
N ASP A 62 -7.40 15.69 -17.47
CA ASP A 62 -8.20 15.20 -18.61
C ASP A 62 -8.06 16.15 -19.84
N ASP A 63 -7.07 15.95 -20.71
CA ASP A 63 -6.98 16.59 -22.04
C ASP A 63 -6.85 15.54 -23.17
N ASP A 64 -8.02 15.15 -23.71
CA ASP A 64 -8.39 14.68 -25.06
C ASP A 64 -7.51 13.75 -25.94
N ASP A 65 -8.19 12.71 -26.47
CA ASP A 65 -8.10 12.18 -27.86
C ASP A 65 -6.72 11.75 -28.43
N ASP A 66 -6.09 10.73 -27.85
CA ASP A 66 -5.21 9.82 -28.62
C ASP A 66 -5.72 8.36 -28.54
N ASP A 67 -5.88 7.73 -29.70
CA ASP A 67 -6.44 6.38 -29.93
C ASP A 67 -5.39 5.27 -29.66
N ASP A 68 -4.53 5.46 -28.64
CA ASP A 68 -3.36 4.61 -28.36
C ASP A 68 -3.64 3.53 -27.29
N ASP A 69 -3.11 2.33 -27.51
CA ASP A 69 -3.22 1.13 -26.65
C ASP A 69 -2.52 1.28 -25.27
N ASP A 70 -2.08 2.48 -24.87
CA ASP A 70 -1.24 2.80 -23.71
C ASP A 70 -2.01 3.36 -22.49
N HIS A 71 -3.35 3.37 -22.51
CA HIS A 71 -4.17 3.78 -21.37
C HIS A 71 -4.55 2.63 -20.42
N ILE A 72 -4.52 2.87 -19.10
CA ILE A 72 -4.90 1.88 -18.08
C ILE A 72 -6.36 1.41 -18.31
N PRO A 73 -6.61 0.10 -18.48
CA PRO A 73 -7.93 -0.44 -18.74
C PRO A 73 -8.98 -0.01 -17.71
N ILE A 74 -10.17 0.34 -18.17
CA ILE A 74 -11.32 0.64 -17.32
C ILE A 74 -12.26 -0.57 -17.31
N VAL A 75 -12.60 -1.05 -16.11
CA VAL A 75 -13.55 -2.14 -15.87
C VAL A 75 -14.78 -1.58 -15.16
N ASP A 76 -15.97 -1.90 -15.67
CA ASP A 76 -17.24 -1.50 -15.06
C ASP A 76 -17.80 -2.62 -14.16
N LEU A 77 -17.94 -2.36 -12.85
CA LEU A 77 -18.45 -3.39 -11.93
C LEU A 77 -19.93 -3.74 -12.15
N GLN A 78 -20.77 -2.79 -12.57
CA GLN A 78 -22.18 -3.06 -12.85
C GLN A 78 -22.32 -3.97 -14.08
N ARG A 79 -21.56 -3.69 -15.14
CA ARG A 79 -21.51 -4.55 -16.33
C ARG A 79 -20.97 -5.93 -16.02
N LEU A 80 -19.98 -6.04 -15.12
CA LEU A 80 -19.38 -7.31 -14.70
C LEU A 80 -20.37 -8.20 -13.91
N VAL A 81 -21.33 -7.62 -13.18
CA VAL A 81 -22.34 -8.37 -12.43
C VAL A 81 -23.69 -8.52 -13.15
N ASP A 82 -23.93 -7.77 -14.23
CA ASP A 82 -25.10 -7.92 -15.09
C ASP A 82 -24.97 -9.18 -15.99
N PRO A 83 -25.90 -10.16 -15.92
CA PRO A 83 -25.89 -11.33 -16.79
C PRO A 83 -25.80 -11.03 -18.29
N ASN A 84 -26.26 -9.86 -18.75
CA ASN A 84 -26.27 -9.51 -20.18
C ASN A 84 -24.92 -8.99 -20.70
N SER A 85 -24.06 -8.42 -19.84
CA SER A 85 -22.75 -7.87 -20.22
C SER A 85 -21.55 -8.52 -19.52
N SER A 86 -21.78 -9.32 -18.48
CA SER A 86 -20.75 -9.95 -17.64
C SER A 86 -19.68 -10.71 -18.42
N GLN A 87 -20.02 -11.37 -19.53
CA GLN A 87 -19.05 -12.11 -20.34
C GLN A 87 -18.05 -11.19 -21.07
N GLU A 88 -18.53 -10.06 -21.61
CA GLU A 88 -17.69 -9.05 -22.28
C GLU A 88 -16.80 -8.35 -21.26
N GLU A 89 -17.38 -7.95 -20.13
CA GLU A 89 -16.67 -7.21 -19.09
C GLU A 89 -15.66 -8.09 -18.33
N ALA A 90 -15.96 -9.39 -18.15
CA ALA A 90 -15.00 -10.35 -17.61
C ALA A 90 -13.81 -10.60 -18.57
N ALA A 91 -14.00 -10.46 -19.89
CA ALA A 91 -12.91 -10.53 -20.84
C ALA A 91 -11.98 -9.30 -20.72
N LYS A 92 -12.53 -8.09 -20.51
CA LYS A 92 -11.73 -6.88 -20.22
C LYS A 92 -10.96 -7.02 -18.90
N LEU A 93 -11.62 -7.50 -17.84
CA LEU A 93 -10.96 -7.76 -16.56
C LEU A 93 -9.84 -8.80 -16.70
N LYS A 94 -10.04 -9.85 -17.49
CA LYS A 94 -9.01 -10.86 -17.79
C LYS A 94 -7.80 -10.23 -18.49
N PHE A 95 -8.02 -9.50 -19.58
CA PHE A 95 -6.97 -8.76 -20.31
C PHE A 95 -6.20 -7.82 -19.38
N ALA A 96 -6.91 -7.02 -18.58
CA ALA A 96 -6.27 -6.12 -17.63
C ALA A 96 -5.46 -6.85 -16.54
N CYS A 97 -5.86 -8.06 -16.14
CA CYS A 97 -5.08 -8.86 -15.18
C CYS A 97 -3.87 -9.58 -15.81
N GLU A 98 -3.97 -10.00 -17.08
CA GLU A 98 -2.94 -10.79 -17.77
C GLU A 98 -1.85 -9.91 -18.42
N ASP A 99 -2.25 -8.83 -19.10
CA ASP A 99 -1.35 -8.00 -19.91
C ASP A 99 -0.87 -6.76 -19.14
N TRP A 100 -1.77 -6.11 -18.39
CA TRP A 100 -1.49 -4.86 -17.67
C TRP A 100 -1.09 -5.06 -16.21
N GLY A 101 -1.65 -6.06 -15.56
CA GLY A 101 -1.80 -6.11 -14.11
C GLY A 101 -2.80 -5.09 -13.55
N PHE A 102 -2.79 -3.84 -14.05
CA PHE A 102 -3.61 -2.70 -13.57
C PHE A 102 -4.91 -2.47 -14.34
N PHE A 103 -5.91 -1.98 -13.61
CA PHE A 103 -7.14 -1.41 -14.16
C PHE A 103 -7.72 -0.35 -13.21
N GLN A 104 -8.47 0.58 -13.77
CA GLN A 104 -9.43 1.41 -13.03
C GLN A 104 -10.76 0.66 -12.91
N LEU A 105 -11.44 0.81 -11.78
CA LEU A 105 -12.77 0.22 -11.58
C LEU A 105 -13.80 1.35 -11.47
N VAL A 106 -14.79 1.38 -12.36
CA VAL A 106 -15.91 2.35 -12.34
C VAL A 106 -17.22 1.66 -11.97
N ASN A 107 -18.25 2.46 -11.66
CA ASN A 107 -19.58 1.97 -11.30
C ASN A 107 -19.59 0.97 -10.11
N HIS A 108 -18.56 1.03 -9.27
CA HIS A 108 -18.25 0.08 -8.19
C HIS A 108 -19.22 0.08 -7.00
N GLY A 109 -20.30 0.89 -7.03
CA GLY A 109 -21.36 0.90 -6.02
C GLY A 109 -20.96 1.47 -4.65
N VAL A 110 -19.77 2.09 -4.54
CA VAL A 110 -19.36 2.84 -3.35
C VAL A 110 -19.86 4.27 -3.52
N SER A 111 -20.63 4.79 -2.56
CA SER A 111 -21.20 6.14 -2.63
C SER A 111 -20.11 7.21 -2.77
N GLU A 112 -20.36 8.21 -3.63
CA GLU A 112 -19.50 9.38 -3.80
C GLU A 112 -19.35 10.15 -2.48
N GLU A 113 -20.46 10.39 -1.76
CA GLU A 113 -20.47 11.02 -0.42
C GLU A 113 -19.57 10.28 0.59
N LEU A 114 -19.50 8.94 0.48
CA LEU A 114 -18.63 8.10 1.29
C LEU A 114 -17.15 8.29 0.87
N MET A 115 -16.86 8.35 -0.43
CA MET A 115 -15.50 8.58 -0.93
C MET A 115 -14.99 9.99 -0.59
N GLU A 116 -15.81 11.03 -0.77
CA GLU A 116 -15.51 12.41 -0.39
C GLU A 116 -15.25 12.54 1.11
N ARG A 117 -16.11 11.96 1.95
CA ARG A 117 -15.92 11.94 3.41
C ARG A 117 -14.62 11.24 3.80
N VAL A 118 -14.29 10.12 3.17
CA VAL A 118 -13.05 9.38 3.45
C VAL A 118 -11.81 10.17 3.00
N LYS A 119 -11.87 10.90 1.87
CA LYS A 119 -10.82 11.84 1.46
C LYS A 119 -10.65 12.95 2.51
N ALA A 120 -11.74 13.61 2.91
CA ALA A 120 -11.74 14.69 3.90
C ALA A 120 -11.29 14.23 5.31
N ASP A 121 -11.65 13.01 5.73
CA ASP A 121 -11.24 12.45 7.03
C ASP A 121 -9.71 12.20 7.07
N VAL A 122 -9.14 11.70 5.98
CA VAL A 122 -7.68 11.47 5.86
C VAL A 122 -6.93 12.79 5.74
N GLU A 123 -7.39 13.71 4.90
CA GLU A 123 -6.85 15.06 4.79
C GLU A 123 -6.87 15.79 6.15
N GLY A 124 -8.00 15.71 6.86
CA GLY A 124 -8.16 16.24 8.22
C GLY A 124 -7.19 15.63 9.23
N PHE A 125 -6.95 14.32 9.17
CA PHE A 125 -5.94 13.66 10.01
C PHE A 125 -4.51 14.13 9.70
N PHE A 126 -4.11 14.18 8.43
CA PHE A 126 -2.74 14.57 8.07
C PHE A 126 -2.45 16.06 8.35
N ARG A 127 -3.49 16.93 8.36
CA ARG A 127 -3.40 18.33 8.80
C ARG A 127 -3.24 18.54 10.32
N LEU A 128 -3.40 17.50 11.14
CA LEU A 128 -3.20 17.63 12.59
C LEU A 128 -1.72 17.94 12.94
N PRO A 129 -1.46 18.60 14.09
CA PRO A 129 -0.12 18.73 14.64
C PRO A 129 0.58 17.37 14.77
N LEU A 130 1.91 17.35 14.65
CA LEU A 130 2.69 16.12 14.68
C LEU A 130 2.44 15.33 15.97
N GLU A 131 2.37 16.01 17.11
CA GLU A 131 2.13 15.42 18.42
C GLU A 131 0.80 14.64 18.47
N ALA A 132 -0.25 15.18 17.86
CA ALA A 132 -1.57 14.55 17.80
C ALA A 132 -1.58 13.34 16.84
N LYS A 133 -0.77 13.37 15.76
CA LYS A 133 -0.57 12.20 14.88
C LYS A 133 0.27 11.13 15.57
N GLU A 134 1.27 11.52 16.37
CA GLU A 134 2.10 10.59 17.13
C GLU A 134 1.38 9.88 18.30
N GLU A 135 0.21 10.35 18.75
CA GLU A 135 -0.64 9.59 19.69
C GLU A 135 -1.00 8.18 19.18
N CYS A 136 -1.08 8.02 17.86
CA CYS A 136 -1.34 6.74 17.19
C CYS A 136 -0.10 6.12 16.53
N ALA A 137 1.12 6.55 16.91
CA ALA A 137 2.36 6.10 16.30
C ALA A 137 2.57 4.58 16.31
N GLN A 138 3.28 4.09 15.29
CA GLN A 138 3.78 2.72 15.22
C GLN A 138 4.69 2.42 16.42
N LEU A 139 4.51 1.25 17.03
CA LEU A 139 5.41 0.73 18.05
C LEU A 139 6.52 -0.11 17.40
N PRO A 140 7.74 -0.17 17.97
CA PRO A 140 8.83 -0.98 17.43
C PRO A 140 8.42 -2.45 17.18
N GLY A 141 8.62 -2.93 15.95
CA GLY A 141 8.24 -4.27 15.50
C GLY A 141 6.74 -4.46 15.21
N GLY A 142 5.92 -3.41 15.36
CA GLY A 142 4.49 -3.39 15.08
C GLY A 142 4.17 -2.87 13.68
N LEU A 143 3.14 -3.43 13.04
CA LEU A 143 2.67 -3.02 11.72
C LEU A 143 1.75 -1.78 11.78
N GLU A 144 0.84 -1.76 12.76
CA GLU A 144 -0.19 -0.73 12.89
C GLU A 144 0.33 0.58 13.50
N GLY A 145 -0.20 1.70 13.03
CA GLY A 145 0.03 3.06 13.56
C GLY A 145 0.51 4.06 12.51
N TYR A 146 0.73 5.30 12.96
CA TYR A 146 1.34 6.38 12.19
C TYR A 146 2.87 6.25 12.17
N GLY A 147 3.49 6.36 11.00
CA GLY A 147 4.93 6.20 10.83
C GLY A 147 5.36 5.92 9.40
N GLN A 148 6.26 4.95 9.23
CA GLN A 148 6.99 4.67 8.00
C GLN A 148 7.04 3.17 7.75
N ALA A 149 6.89 2.75 6.48
CA ALA A 149 6.77 1.35 6.13
C ALA A 149 8.10 0.59 6.31
N PHE A 150 8.08 -0.48 7.12
CA PHE A 150 9.12 -1.51 7.20
C PHE A 150 10.58 -1.00 7.33
N VAL A 151 10.84 -0.03 8.22
CA VAL A 151 12.22 0.43 8.49
C VAL A 151 12.95 -0.57 9.40
N VAL A 152 13.94 -1.29 8.84
CA VAL A 152 14.66 -2.38 9.52
C VAL A 152 16.19 -2.18 9.60
N SER A 153 16.76 -1.17 8.93
CA SER A 153 18.17 -0.76 9.12
C SER A 153 18.38 0.76 8.96
N GLU A 154 19.53 1.28 9.39
CA GLU A 154 19.87 2.71 9.27
C GLU A 154 20.34 3.09 7.85
N GLU A 155 20.90 2.12 7.12
CA GLU A 155 21.38 2.24 5.74
C GLU A 155 20.26 2.06 4.69
N GLN A 156 19.10 1.57 5.12
CA GLN A 156 17.93 1.36 4.26
C GLN A 156 17.46 2.68 3.63
N LYS A 157 17.21 2.62 2.32
CA LYS A 157 16.52 3.66 1.57
C LYS A 157 15.05 3.74 1.97
N LEU A 158 14.55 4.95 2.15
CA LEU A 158 13.19 5.25 2.61
C LEU A 158 12.34 5.78 1.45
N ASP A 159 11.02 5.71 1.60
CA ASP A 159 10.07 6.43 0.77
C ASP A 159 9.89 7.86 1.30
N TRP A 160 9.67 8.82 0.40
CA TRP A 160 9.39 10.21 0.77
C TRP A 160 7.87 10.40 0.88
N GLY A 161 7.30 9.92 1.99
CA GLY A 161 5.88 10.09 2.32
C GLY A 161 5.54 9.38 3.62
N ASP A 162 4.66 9.97 4.44
CA ASP A 162 4.25 9.41 5.74
C ASP A 162 3.01 8.51 5.62
N MET A 163 2.92 7.50 6.49
CA MET A 163 1.88 6.47 6.42
C MET A 163 1.12 6.32 7.74
N LEU A 164 -0.20 6.11 7.66
CA LEU A 164 -1.01 5.53 8.73
C LEU A 164 -1.48 4.14 8.28
N PHE A 165 -0.94 3.08 8.90
CA PHE A 165 -1.29 1.69 8.56
C PHE A 165 -2.22 1.10 9.63
N LEU A 166 -3.34 0.51 9.22
CA LEU A 166 -4.37 -0.02 10.14
C LEU A 166 -4.90 -1.38 9.65
N LEU A 167 -5.05 -2.34 10.56
CA LEU A 167 -5.64 -3.63 10.23
C LEU A 167 -7.17 -3.55 10.35
N SER A 168 -7.84 -3.31 9.21
CA SER A 168 -9.30 -3.11 9.17
C SER A 168 -10.12 -4.40 9.32
N GLN A 169 -9.56 -5.57 9.00
CA GLN A 169 -10.23 -6.88 9.13
C GLN A 169 -9.21 -8.02 9.37
N PRO A 170 -9.62 -9.14 10.00
CA PRO A 170 -10.86 -9.34 10.76
C PRO A 170 -10.92 -8.46 12.03
N GLN A 171 -12.13 -8.21 12.54
CA GLN A 171 -12.37 -7.43 13.77
C GLN A 171 -11.52 -7.89 14.97
N SER A 172 -11.18 -9.17 15.06
CA SER A 172 -10.32 -9.74 16.11
C SER A 172 -8.86 -9.25 16.11
N TYR A 173 -8.40 -8.61 15.03
CA TYR A 173 -7.04 -8.06 14.93
C TYR A 173 -6.99 -6.55 15.16
N LYS A 174 -8.14 -5.86 15.31
CA LYS A 174 -8.17 -4.41 15.48
C LYS A 174 -7.62 -3.99 16.84
N THR A 175 -6.51 -3.26 16.84
CA THR A 175 -6.01 -2.62 18.04
C THR A 175 -6.41 -1.14 18.06
N LEU A 176 -7.58 -0.83 18.62
CA LEU A 176 -8.20 0.52 18.60
C LEU A 176 -7.30 1.67 19.14
N LYS A 177 -6.20 1.37 19.84
CA LYS A 177 -5.20 2.36 20.28
C LYS A 177 -4.48 3.05 19.11
N PHE A 178 -4.33 2.38 17.97
CA PHE A 178 -3.67 2.93 16.77
C PHE A 178 -4.65 3.68 15.86
N TRP A 179 -5.94 3.63 16.15
CA TRP A 179 -6.97 4.22 15.30
C TRP A 179 -7.20 5.67 15.73
N PRO A 180 -7.08 6.68 14.85
CA PRO A 180 -7.32 8.08 15.21
C PRO A 180 -8.66 8.29 15.90
N THR A 181 -8.71 9.13 16.94
CA THR A 181 -9.95 9.63 17.56
C THR A 181 -10.46 10.89 16.86
N ASN A 182 -9.59 11.55 16.09
CA ASN A 182 -9.85 12.81 15.40
C ASN A 182 -9.40 12.67 13.93
N PRO A 183 -10.27 12.94 12.94
CA PRO A 183 -11.68 13.29 13.09
C PRO A 183 -12.52 12.12 13.67
N PRO A 184 -13.59 12.38 14.45
CA PRO A 184 -14.39 11.32 15.11
C PRO A 184 -15.03 10.30 14.16
N THR A 185 -15.25 10.72 12.90
CA THR A 185 -15.76 9.93 11.78
C THR A 185 -14.82 8.79 11.36
N PHE A 186 -13.50 8.98 11.47
CA PHE A 186 -12.45 8.09 10.94
C PHE A 186 -12.63 6.61 11.35
N ARG A 187 -13.08 6.36 12.60
CA ARG A 187 -13.25 5.00 13.15
C ARG A 187 -14.48 4.25 12.64
N GLN A 188 -15.53 4.96 12.21
CA GLN A 188 -16.77 4.32 11.73
C GLN A 188 -16.64 3.87 10.27
N MET A 189 -15.93 4.64 9.45
CA MET A 189 -15.96 4.49 7.98
C MET A 189 -15.19 3.28 7.44
N LEU A 190 -14.03 2.94 8.00
CA LEU A 190 -13.08 1.93 7.47
C LEU A 190 -13.53 0.45 7.59
N THR A 191 -14.82 0.18 7.77
CA THR A 191 -15.33 -1.19 8.03
C THR A 191 -16.02 -1.86 6.84
N ASN A 192 -16.33 -1.13 5.76
CA ASN A 192 -17.24 -1.58 4.69
C ASN A 192 -16.60 -2.32 3.47
N GLY A 193 -15.65 -3.24 3.74
CA GLY A 193 -15.22 -4.42 2.93
C GLY A 193 -15.01 -4.42 1.39
N LYS A 194 -13.93 -5.13 0.93
CA LYS A 194 -13.49 -5.43 -0.49
C LYS A 194 -12.67 -4.31 -1.19
N TYR A 195 -11.86 -4.48 -2.27
CA TYR A 195 -11.06 -5.61 -2.86
C TYR A 195 -9.60 -5.13 -3.19
N LYS A 196 -8.73 -5.95 -3.83
CA LYS A 196 -7.22 -5.84 -3.85
C LYS A 196 -6.56 -6.28 -5.18
N SER A 197 -5.22 -6.28 -5.35
CA SER A 197 -4.23 -5.19 -5.62
C SER A 197 -2.86 -5.80 -6.07
N ILE A 198 -1.91 -4.97 -6.53
CA ILE A 198 -0.88 -5.22 -7.58
C ILE A 198 0.29 -4.19 -7.48
N GLU A 199 1.43 -4.39 -8.16
CA GLU A 199 2.69 -3.61 -7.99
C GLU A 199 2.68 -2.19 -8.61
N HIS A 200 2.63 -1.13 -7.79
CA HIS A 200 2.70 0.27 -8.21
C HIS A 200 3.81 1.04 -7.49
N ARG A 201 4.28 2.13 -8.11
CA ARG A 201 5.22 3.10 -7.51
C ARG A 201 4.66 4.51 -7.61
N VAL A 202 4.83 5.31 -6.56
CA VAL A 202 4.47 6.72 -6.52
C VAL A 202 5.71 7.58 -6.80
N ILE A 203 5.55 8.60 -7.65
CA ILE A 203 6.55 9.66 -7.87
C ILE A 203 6.15 10.87 -7.01
N VAL A 204 7.13 11.59 -6.48
CA VAL A 204 6.90 12.79 -5.65
C VAL A 204 6.90 14.03 -6.55
N ASP A 205 5.86 14.84 -6.44
CA ASP A 205 5.83 16.19 -7.02
C ASP A 205 6.51 17.19 -6.05
N PRO A 206 7.42 18.05 -6.52
CA PRO A 206 8.14 19.01 -5.67
C PRO A 206 7.31 20.27 -5.30
N SER A 207 6.13 20.45 -5.91
CA SER A 207 5.25 21.62 -5.79
C SER A 207 3.93 21.35 -5.08
N LYS A 208 3.45 20.09 -5.07
CA LYS A 208 2.16 19.68 -4.50
C LYS A 208 2.29 18.45 -3.59
N GLU A 209 1.65 18.49 -2.43
CA GLU A 209 1.45 17.30 -1.61
C GLU A 209 0.37 16.39 -2.21
N ARG A 210 0.50 15.07 -2.05
CA ARG A 210 -0.45 14.08 -2.54
C ARG A 210 -0.83 13.11 -1.43
N LEU A 211 -2.12 12.93 -1.21
CA LEU A 211 -2.67 11.92 -0.29
C LEU A 211 -3.26 10.75 -1.08
N SER A 212 -3.13 9.54 -0.54
CA SER A 212 -3.69 8.32 -1.14
C SER A 212 -4.08 7.31 -0.08
N ILE A 213 -5.08 6.48 -0.37
CA ILE A 213 -5.61 5.48 0.54
C ILE A 213 -5.57 4.12 -0.17
N ALA A 214 -4.84 3.16 0.39
CA ALA A 214 -4.70 1.82 -0.16
C ALA A 214 -5.30 0.75 0.78
N ALA A 215 -6.08 -0.18 0.24
CA ALA A 215 -6.75 -1.24 0.99
C ALA A 215 -6.19 -2.63 0.67
N PHE A 216 -5.61 -3.31 1.67
CA PHE A 216 -4.89 -4.56 1.47
C PHE A 216 -5.61 -5.81 2.04
N HIS A 217 -6.59 -6.35 1.31
CA HIS A 217 -7.21 -7.65 1.58
C HIS A 217 -6.23 -8.80 1.34
N ASN A 218 -5.67 -9.38 2.40
CA ASN A 218 -4.76 -10.52 2.34
C ASN A 218 -5.49 -11.85 2.56
N PRO A 219 -4.91 -12.99 2.14
CA PRO A 219 -5.22 -14.30 2.72
C PRO A 219 -5.13 -14.26 4.25
N ARG A 220 -5.85 -15.16 4.93
CA ARG A 220 -5.84 -15.20 6.40
C ARG A 220 -4.45 -15.59 6.91
N LEU A 221 -4.06 -15.07 8.07
CA LEU A 221 -2.89 -15.56 8.79
C LEU A 221 -3.07 -17.04 9.12
N GLY A 222 -2.04 -17.84 8.85
CA GLY A 222 -2.11 -19.30 8.91
C GLY A 222 -2.63 -20.01 7.64
N SER A 223 -3.07 -19.28 6.60
CA SER A 223 -3.26 -19.86 5.26
C SER A 223 -1.92 -20.14 4.59
N VAL A 224 -1.89 -21.15 3.71
CA VAL A 224 -0.79 -21.38 2.76
C VAL A 224 -1.11 -20.61 1.47
N VAL A 225 -0.09 -19.97 0.90
CA VAL A 225 -0.12 -19.28 -0.39
C VAL A 225 0.81 -20.03 -1.33
N GLY A 226 0.35 -20.29 -2.56
CA GLY A 226 1.06 -21.05 -3.59
C GLY A 226 0.22 -21.17 -4.87
N PRO A 227 0.72 -21.86 -5.91
CA PRO A 227 -0.04 -22.11 -7.14
C PRO A 227 -1.38 -22.81 -6.88
N LEU A 228 -2.44 -22.39 -7.57
CA LEU A 228 -3.73 -23.08 -7.53
C LEU A 228 -3.62 -24.38 -8.35
N PRO A 229 -4.02 -25.56 -7.80
CA PRO A 229 -3.93 -26.84 -8.52
C PRO A 229 -4.63 -26.83 -9.89
N GLU A 230 -5.73 -26.09 -10.02
CA GLU A 230 -6.51 -25.94 -11.25
C GLU A 230 -5.77 -25.17 -12.36
N LEU A 231 -4.70 -24.44 -12.00
CA LEU A 231 -3.82 -23.74 -12.93
C LEU A 231 -2.51 -24.49 -13.19
N VAL A 232 -2.27 -25.61 -12.51
CA VAL A 232 -1.12 -26.51 -12.72
C VAL A 232 -1.58 -27.71 -13.55
N ASP A 233 -1.98 -27.45 -14.80
CA ASP A 233 -2.49 -28.44 -15.75
C ASP A 233 -1.36 -29.33 -16.31
N GLY A 234 -0.86 -30.26 -15.49
CA GLY A 234 0.26 -31.16 -15.82
C GLY A 234 1.62 -30.46 -16.05
N SER A 235 1.67 -29.14 -15.94
CA SER A 235 2.86 -28.31 -16.12
C SER A 235 3.77 -28.29 -14.89
N LYS A 236 5.03 -27.90 -15.08
CA LYS A 236 5.98 -27.71 -13.97
C LYS A 236 5.50 -26.58 -13.04
N GLU A 237 5.47 -26.83 -11.74
CA GLU A 237 5.28 -25.77 -10.74
C GLU A 237 6.44 -24.75 -10.82
N TYR A 238 6.11 -23.47 -10.94
CA TYR A 238 7.11 -22.40 -11.03
C TYR A 238 7.37 -21.68 -9.71
N TYR A 239 6.51 -21.83 -8.70
CA TYR A 239 6.56 -21.07 -7.44
C TYR A 239 6.36 -21.97 -6.21
N LYS A 240 7.04 -21.61 -5.11
CA LYS A 240 6.96 -22.31 -3.82
C LYS A 240 5.65 -22.00 -3.10
N SER A 241 5.11 -22.99 -2.41
CA SER A 241 4.06 -22.80 -1.41
C SER A 241 4.66 -22.47 -0.04
N LEU A 242 4.10 -21.48 0.66
CA LEU A 242 4.55 -21.03 1.98
C LEU A 242 3.40 -20.48 2.84
N SER A 243 3.61 -20.34 4.16
CA SER A 243 2.61 -19.72 5.03
C SER A 243 2.48 -18.22 4.72
N MET A 244 1.28 -17.66 4.91
CA MET A 244 1.05 -16.21 4.78
C MET A 244 1.95 -15.41 5.74
N GLU A 245 2.27 -15.97 6.91
CA GLU A 245 3.16 -15.35 7.90
C GLU A 245 4.60 -15.27 7.40
N ASP A 246 5.10 -16.32 6.73
CA ASP A 246 6.44 -16.33 6.13
C ASP A 246 6.49 -15.49 4.86
N PHE A 247 5.42 -15.44 4.06
CA PHE A 247 5.29 -14.48 2.95
C PHE A 247 5.40 -13.03 3.45
N MET A 248 4.71 -12.69 4.54
CA MET A 248 4.82 -11.35 5.16
C MET A 248 6.23 -11.05 5.69
N LYS A 249 6.94 -12.04 6.28
CA LYS A 249 8.37 -11.87 6.67
C LYS A 249 9.27 -11.66 5.45
N LEU A 250 9.03 -12.39 4.36
CA LEU A 250 9.79 -12.22 3.12
C LEU A 250 9.53 -10.85 2.49
N LEU A 251 8.29 -10.36 2.51
CA LEU A 251 7.94 -9.00 2.07
C LEU A 251 8.64 -7.94 2.94
N ALA A 252 8.48 -8.01 4.27
CA ALA A 252 9.08 -7.04 5.20
C ALA A 252 10.62 -7.03 5.22
N SER A 253 11.26 -8.17 4.88
CA SER A 253 12.72 -8.28 4.74
C SER A 253 13.23 -8.01 3.33
N SER A 254 12.34 -7.93 2.33
CA SER A 254 12.69 -7.43 1.00
C SER A 254 12.78 -5.92 1.12
N LYS A 255 13.93 -5.36 0.73
CA LYS A 255 14.08 -3.91 0.58
C LYS A 255 13.21 -3.45 -0.60
N LEU A 256 13.29 -2.17 -0.94
CA LEU A 256 12.57 -1.56 -2.07
C LEU A 256 13.15 -1.97 -3.44
N ASP A 257 13.48 -3.25 -3.60
CA ASP A 257 14.18 -3.91 -4.70
C ASP A 257 13.19 -4.68 -5.61
N GLY A 258 12.09 -4.03 -6.01
CA GLY A 258 11.13 -4.46 -7.04
C GLY A 258 10.78 -5.97 -7.05
N LYS A 259 10.94 -6.60 -8.24
CA LYS A 259 10.59 -8.01 -8.51
C LYS A 259 11.40 -9.05 -7.71
N GLY A 260 12.37 -8.63 -6.89
CA GLY A 260 13.23 -9.52 -6.11
C GLY A 260 12.48 -10.44 -5.14
N LEU A 261 11.28 -10.07 -4.67
CA LEU A 261 10.43 -10.97 -3.88
C LEU A 261 9.88 -12.13 -4.73
N VAL A 262 9.39 -11.84 -5.93
CA VAL A 262 8.83 -12.84 -6.86
C VAL A 262 9.91 -13.84 -7.27
N ASP A 263 11.14 -13.38 -7.54
CA ASP A 263 12.26 -14.25 -7.89
C ASP A 263 12.66 -15.19 -6.73
N ARG A 264 12.60 -14.74 -5.46
CA ARG A 264 12.85 -15.60 -4.29
C ARG A 264 11.81 -16.72 -4.15
N LEU A 265 10.58 -16.48 -4.61
CA LEU A 265 9.49 -17.46 -4.58
C LEU A 265 9.57 -18.47 -5.73
N LYS A 266 10.29 -18.19 -6.80
CA LYS A 266 10.49 -19.14 -7.90
C LYS A 266 11.14 -20.44 -7.42
N LEU A 267 10.66 -21.55 -7.96
CA LEU A 267 11.38 -22.81 -7.94
C LEU A 267 12.49 -22.71 -9.00
N ASN A 268 13.75 -22.92 -8.60
CA ASN A 268 14.86 -22.89 -9.56
C ASN A 268 14.60 -23.94 -10.66
N PRO A 269 14.88 -23.61 -11.94
CA PRO A 269 14.65 -24.53 -13.05
C PRO A 269 15.48 -25.81 -12.95
#